data_AF-D2S772-F1
#
_entry.id   AF-D2S772-F1
#
_cell.length_a   1.000
_cell.length_b   1.000
_cell.length_c   1.000
_cell.angle_alpha   90.00
_cell.angle_beta   90.00
_cell.angle_gamma   90.00
#
_symmetry.space_group_name_H-M   'P 1'
#
loop_
_entity.id
_entity.type
_entity.pdbx_description
1 polymer ?
#
loop_
_entity_poly.entity_id
_entity_poly.type
_entity_poly.pdbx_seq_one_letter_code
_entity_poly.pdbx_strand_id
1 'polypeptide(L)'
;MSAFRSPPTRLLVASADEELLDDLLRLLAAAGTEPEVATAGPALRRAHREAPLVLLGADVLTSAPVRGLPRRAGVVVVAPGELPAPVWAAAVEQGAERVAVLPADEGWLVSRVASALRRPVDRGRLVAVGGSCGGAGVSTLAAALALAAAPGSDGVLLVDTDGWGGGLDLLLGAERDEGLRWPELAGLRGRVAGDALMAALPEVAGVSVLAASRSAPGEVPAEALTAVVEAARAGGRPVVVDLPRTAGAEATAAVLAEADLAVLVVPARLLVEPAGAGRSVPWSAAQLVVRPVPGGLSTDEVADVVGRPVLGELGTDRSALPRGEQGRPPQVGARSPLGALSRRLLAELARVDGAAA
;
A
#
# COMPACT_ATOMS: atom_id res chain seq x y z
N MET A 1 -29.47 15.18 -0.62
CA MET A 1 -29.36 16.24 0.41
C MET A 1 -27.89 16.42 0.75
N SER A 2 -27.37 17.61 0.45
CA SER A 2 -26.07 18.20 0.79
C SER A 2 -24.85 17.28 0.93
N ALA A 3 -24.10 17.13 -0.16
CA ALA A 3 -22.68 16.79 -0.07
C ALA A 3 -21.96 17.98 0.57
N PHE A 4 -21.52 17.84 1.82
CA PHE A 4 -20.52 18.75 2.38
C PHE A 4 -19.23 18.58 1.57
N ARG A 5 -19.09 19.36 0.50
CA ARG A 5 -17.77 19.59 -0.11
C ARG A 5 -16.97 20.37 0.90
N SER A 6 -16.10 19.68 1.64
CA SER A 6 -14.99 20.35 2.32
C SER A 6 -14.25 21.19 1.28
N PRO A 7 -13.96 22.48 1.54
CA PRO A 7 -13.20 23.29 0.62
C PRO A 7 -11.82 22.64 0.37
N PRO A 8 -11.23 22.78 -0.82
CA PRO A 8 -9.90 22.27 -1.07
C PRO A 8 -8.93 22.96 -0.09
N THR A 9 -8.33 22.17 0.79
CA THR A 9 -7.40 22.64 1.80
C THR A 9 -6.09 23.04 1.14
N ARG A 10 -5.86 24.34 0.96
CA ARG A 10 -4.64 24.90 0.35
C ARG A 10 -3.48 24.89 1.35
N LEU A 11 -2.26 24.75 0.85
CA LEU A 11 -1.04 24.97 1.64
C LEU A 11 -1.00 26.44 2.09
N LEU A 12 -0.45 26.72 3.27
CA LEU A 12 -0.23 28.10 3.72
C LEU A 12 1.22 28.48 3.50
N VAL A 13 1.47 29.67 2.93
CA VAL A 13 2.77 30.33 2.89
C VAL A 13 2.68 31.66 3.63
N ALA A 14 3.62 31.91 4.54
CA ALA A 14 3.75 33.19 5.23
C ALA A 14 5.21 33.65 5.20
N SER A 15 5.50 34.70 4.43
CA SER A 15 6.80 35.37 4.35
C SER A 15 6.54 36.85 4.06
N ALA A 16 7.33 37.75 4.64
CA ALA A 16 7.39 39.17 4.28
C ALA A 16 8.58 39.46 3.34
N ASP A 17 9.53 38.54 3.22
CA ASP A 17 10.57 38.52 2.20
C ASP A 17 9.96 38.13 0.84
N GLU A 18 10.00 39.07 -0.11
CA GLU A 18 9.45 38.93 -1.47
C GLU A 18 10.25 37.94 -2.32
N GLU A 19 11.58 37.89 -2.17
CA GLU A 19 12.44 36.97 -2.94
C GLU A 19 12.18 35.52 -2.50
N LEU A 20 12.12 35.29 -1.18
CA LEU A 20 11.80 33.97 -0.64
C LEU A 20 10.37 33.55 -1.02
N LEU A 21 9.42 34.49 -1.01
CA LEU A 21 8.04 34.23 -1.40
C LEU A 21 7.97 33.82 -2.88
N ASP A 22 8.63 34.54 -3.78
CA ASP A 22 8.68 34.22 -5.20
C ASP A 22 9.32 32.84 -5.48
N ASP A 23 10.40 32.50 -4.77
CA ASP A 23 11.02 31.18 -4.86
C ASP A 23 10.06 30.06 -4.41
N LEU A 24 9.36 30.26 -3.29
CA LEU A 24 8.36 29.32 -2.80
C LEU A 24 7.18 29.18 -3.76
N LEU A 25 6.66 30.30 -4.27
CA LEU A 25 5.56 30.29 -5.24
C LEU A 25 5.97 29.57 -6.53
N ARG A 26 7.20 29.78 -7.01
CA ARG A 26 7.76 29.09 -8.17
C ARG A 26 7.86 27.57 -7.94
N LEU A 27 8.38 27.15 -6.80
CA LEU A 27 8.49 25.73 -6.43
C LEU A 27 7.13 25.06 -6.31
N LEU A 28 6.16 25.75 -5.68
CA LEU A 28 4.80 25.25 -5.50
C LEU A 28 4.01 25.20 -6.81
N ALA A 29 4.18 26.19 -7.69
CA ALA A 29 3.58 26.18 -9.01
C ALA A 29 4.12 25.02 -9.87
N ALA A 30 5.42 24.72 -9.78
CA ALA A 30 6.01 23.54 -10.44
C ALA A 30 5.43 22.22 -9.91
N ALA A 31 4.99 22.18 -8.64
CA ALA A 31 4.26 21.06 -8.05
C ALA A 31 2.75 21.06 -8.33
N GLY A 32 2.25 22.00 -9.15
CA GLY A 32 0.84 22.07 -9.55
C GLY A 32 -0.11 22.57 -8.46
N THR A 33 0.38 23.31 -7.47
CA THR A 33 -0.42 23.83 -6.35
C THR A 33 -0.36 25.35 -6.23
N GLU A 34 -1.50 25.96 -5.93
CA GLU A 34 -1.59 27.37 -5.56
C GLU A 34 -1.76 27.48 -4.04
N PRO A 35 -0.74 27.98 -3.31
CA PRO A 35 -0.86 28.19 -1.87
C PRO A 35 -1.78 29.37 -1.54
N GLU A 36 -2.30 29.38 -0.32
CA GLU A 36 -2.81 30.58 0.31
C GLU A 36 -1.64 31.35 0.94
N VAL A 37 -1.45 32.60 0.53
CA VAL A 37 -0.44 33.49 1.13
C VAL A 37 -1.12 34.36 2.19
N ALA A 38 -0.69 34.25 3.44
CA ALA A 38 -1.21 35.08 4.53
C ALA A 38 -0.12 35.33 5.57
N THR A 39 0.18 36.59 5.85
CA THR A 39 1.25 37.00 6.79
C THR A 39 0.71 37.57 8.11
N ALA A 40 -0.58 37.88 8.19
CA ALA A 40 -1.20 38.42 9.41
C ALA A 40 -2.73 38.21 9.46
N GLY A 41 -3.30 38.49 10.63
CA GLY A 41 -4.74 38.64 10.82
C GLY A 41 -5.54 37.32 10.85
N PRO A 42 -6.88 37.41 10.70
CA PRO A 42 -7.78 36.26 10.77
C PRO A 42 -7.53 35.22 9.67
N ALA A 43 -7.11 35.67 8.48
CA ALA A 43 -6.80 34.79 7.34
C ALA A 43 -5.64 33.84 7.67
N LEU A 44 -4.54 34.37 8.23
CA LEU A 44 -3.40 33.57 8.68
C LEU A 44 -3.83 32.50 9.70
N ARG A 45 -4.64 32.87 10.70
CA ARG A 45 -5.09 31.91 11.73
C ARG A 45 -5.99 30.80 11.17
N ARG A 46 -6.88 31.15 10.24
CA ARG A 46 -7.75 30.17 9.55
C ARG A 46 -6.92 29.22 8.70
N ALA A 47 -6.11 29.77 7.80
CA ALA A 47 -5.25 29.00 6.90
C ALA A 47 -4.27 28.11 7.69
N HIS A 48 -3.70 28.61 8.79
CA HIS A 48 -2.83 27.82 9.67
C HIS A 48 -3.54 26.62 10.28
N ARG A 49 -4.84 26.75 10.61
CA ARG A 49 -5.62 25.64 11.18
C ARG A 49 -6.00 24.60 10.12
N GLU A 50 -6.34 25.07 8.93
CA GLU A 50 -6.90 24.21 7.87
C GLU A 50 -5.81 23.56 7.02
N ALA A 51 -4.74 24.29 6.69
CA ALA A 51 -3.76 23.85 5.69
C ALA A 51 -3.12 22.49 6.01
N PRO A 52 -2.92 21.60 5.04
CA PRO A 52 -2.24 20.32 5.27
C PRO A 52 -0.73 20.47 5.52
N LEU A 53 -0.15 21.61 5.13
CA LEU A 53 1.23 22.01 5.40
C LEU A 53 1.31 23.55 5.47
N VAL A 54 2.12 24.04 6.39
CA VAL A 54 2.40 25.47 6.60
C VAL A 54 3.89 25.72 6.34
N LEU A 55 4.19 26.63 5.42
CA LEU A 55 5.54 27.11 5.12
C LEU A 55 5.69 28.51 5.72
N LEU A 56 6.59 28.66 6.69
CA LEU A 56 6.89 29.94 7.34
C LEU A 56 8.28 30.40 6.89
N GLY A 57 8.38 31.61 6.35
CA GLY A 57 9.65 32.29 6.15
C GLY A 57 10.34 32.56 7.48
N ALA A 58 11.66 32.42 7.51
CA ALA A 58 12.46 32.70 8.70
C ALA A 58 12.34 34.15 9.19
N ASP A 59 12.07 35.07 8.27
CA ASP A 59 11.85 36.50 8.47
C ASP A 59 10.61 36.80 9.33
N VAL A 60 9.53 36.02 9.18
CA VAL A 60 8.28 36.24 9.92
C VAL A 60 8.21 35.53 11.26
N LEU A 61 9.16 34.64 11.59
CA LEU A 61 9.12 33.83 12.83
C LEU A 61 9.06 34.65 14.11
N THR A 62 9.70 35.81 14.12
CA THR A 62 9.72 36.71 15.30
C THR A 62 8.57 37.72 15.30
N SER A 63 7.75 37.75 14.24
CA SER A 63 6.60 38.65 14.15
C SER A 63 5.50 38.25 15.15
N ALA A 64 4.78 39.25 15.68
CA ALA A 64 3.68 39.00 16.63
C ALA A 64 2.55 38.12 16.06
N PRO A 65 2.13 38.25 14.78
CA PRO A 65 1.10 37.39 14.20
C PRO A 65 1.48 35.91 14.18
N VAL A 66 2.73 35.60 13.79
CA VAL A 66 3.24 34.21 13.70
C VAL A 66 3.50 33.64 15.09
N ARG A 67 4.09 34.42 16.01
CA ARG A 67 4.30 33.97 17.40
C ARG A 67 2.99 33.62 18.13
N GLY A 68 1.88 34.22 17.72
CA GLY A 68 0.56 33.94 18.27
C GLY A 68 -0.16 32.71 17.69
N LEU A 69 0.47 31.96 16.77
CA LEU A 69 -0.11 30.75 16.20
C LEU A 69 0.02 29.55 17.15
N PRO A 70 -0.98 28.66 17.22
CA PRO A 70 -0.88 27.44 18.03
C PRO A 70 0.09 26.46 17.40
N ARG A 71 0.85 25.71 18.20
CA ARG A 71 1.71 24.62 17.70
C ARG A 71 0.89 23.51 17.01
N ARG A 72 1.44 22.95 15.93
CA ARG A 72 0.86 21.79 15.21
C ARG A 72 1.92 21.04 14.41
N ALA A 73 1.61 19.80 14.01
CA ALA A 73 2.39 19.08 13.01
C ALA A 73 2.21 19.70 11.61
N GLY A 74 3.21 19.51 10.75
CA GLY A 74 3.19 20.03 9.37
C GLY A 74 3.53 21.51 9.26
N VAL A 75 4.42 22.01 10.12
CA VAL A 75 5.02 23.35 10.00
C VAL A 75 6.45 23.20 9.54
N VAL A 76 6.83 23.86 8.44
CA VAL A 76 8.20 23.89 7.92
C VAL A 76 8.64 25.34 7.87
N VAL A 77 9.82 25.61 8.42
CA VAL A 77 10.45 26.92 8.30
C VAL A 77 11.35 26.92 7.08
N VAL A 78 11.30 27.98 6.28
CA VAL A 78 12.11 28.14 5.07
C VAL A 78 13.01 29.35 5.23
N ALA A 79 14.28 29.18 4.92
CA ALA A 79 15.29 30.23 5.03
C ALA A 79 16.15 30.30 3.76
N PRO A 80 16.66 31.49 3.39
CA PRO A 80 17.61 31.63 2.28
C PRO A 80 19.05 31.20 2.67
N GLY A 81 19.30 30.88 3.94
CA GLY A 81 20.62 30.53 4.45
C GLY A 81 20.57 29.96 5.87
N GLU A 82 21.74 29.80 6.48
CA GLU A 82 21.87 29.32 7.85
C GLU A 82 21.22 30.31 8.84
N LEU A 83 20.42 29.77 9.77
CA LEU A 83 19.66 30.59 10.72
C LEU A 83 20.54 31.03 11.90
N PRO A 84 20.49 32.31 12.29
CA PRO A 84 20.99 32.75 13.59
C PRO A 84 20.29 32.00 14.73
N ALA A 85 21.02 31.73 15.82
CA ALA A 85 20.51 31.06 17.01
C ALA A 85 19.12 31.54 17.53
N PRO A 86 18.81 32.85 17.63
CA PRO A 86 17.49 33.30 18.09
C PRO A 86 16.35 32.94 17.12
N VAL A 87 16.60 32.93 15.82
CA VAL A 87 15.60 32.56 14.81
C VAL A 87 15.39 31.04 14.81
N TRP A 88 16.46 30.29 15.04
CA TRP A 88 16.38 28.84 15.23
C TRP A 88 15.53 28.48 16.46
N ALA A 89 15.74 29.15 17.60
CA ALA A 89 14.92 28.96 18.80
C ALA A 89 13.44 29.27 18.52
N ALA A 90 13.14 30.34 17.77
CA ALA A 90 11.78 30.68 17.36
C ALA A 90 11.13 29.59 16.48
N ALA A 91 11.89 28.94 15.59
CA ALA A 91 11.39 27.81 14.79
C ALA A 91 10.95 26.63 15.68
N VAL A 92 11.74 26.31 16.71
CA VAL A 92 11.38 25.28 17.70
C VAL A 92 10.17 25.71 18.55
N GLU A 93 10.08 26.98 18.90
CA GLU A 93 8.91 27.55 19.58
C GLU A 93 7.63 27.40 18.74
N GLN A 94 7.73 27.50 17.42
CA GLN A 94 6.60 27.26 16.51
C GLN A 94 6.30 25.77 16.26
N GLY A 95 7.13 24.86 16.78
CA GLY A 95 6.97 23.42 16.55
C GLY A 95 7.31 23.01 15.11
N ALA A 96 8.27 23.69 14.49
CA ALA A 96 8.72 23.36 13.15
C ALA A 96 9.21 21.91 13.07
N GLU A 97 8.67 21.15 12.12
CA GLU A 97 9.10 19.81 11.75
C GLU A 97 10.54 19.83 11.21
N ARG A 98 10.87 20.87 10.43
CA ARG A 98 12.20 21.10 9.84
C ARG A 98 12.40 22.56 9.49
N VAL A 99 13.66 22.99 9.47
CA VAL A 99 14.13 24.21 8.79
C VAL A 99 14.75 23.79 7.45
N ALA A 100 14.19 24.24 6.34
CA ALA A 100 14.68 24.02 4.99
C ALA A 100 15.44 25.26 4.49
N VAL A 101 16.69 25.08 4.04
CA VAL A 101 17.53 26.15 3.51
C VAL A 101 17.51 26.09 1.98
N LEU A 102 17.01 27.12 1.32
CA LEU A 102 16.98 27.19 -0.14
C LEU A 102 18.27 27.81 -0.70
N PRO A 103 18.80 27.33 -1.85
CA PRO A 103 18.24 26.27 -2.70
C PRO A 103 18.62 24.83 -2.28
N ALA A 104 19.43 24.65 -1.24
CA ALA A 104 20.00 23.34 -0.88
C ALA A 104 18.95 22.25 -0.55
N ASP A 105 17.82 22.62 0.06
CA ASP A 105 16.73 21.71 0.46
C ASP A 105 15.54 21.70 -0.53
N GLU A 106 15.66 22.27 -1.74
CA GLU A 106 14.54 22.34 -2.72
C GLU A 106 13.90 20.96 -2.98
N GLY A 107 14.70 19.95 -3.27
CA GLY A 107 14.20 18.60 -3.57
C GLY A 107 13.45 17.95 -2.40
N TRP A 108 13.92 18.21 -1.17
CA TRP A 108 13.22 17.77 0.05
C TRP A 108 11.89 18.51 0.21
N LEU A 109 11.88 19.83 0.02
CA LEU A 109 10.69 20.66 0.17
C LEU A 109 9.60 20.27 -0.85
N VAL A 110 9.98 20.06 -2.11
CA VAL A 110 9.08 19.55 -3.17
C VAL A 110 8.48 18.19 -2.78
N SER A 111 9.31 17.27 -2.29
CA SER A 111 8.85 15.94 -1.84
C SER A 111 7.88 16.05 -0.65
N ARG A 112 8.14 16.97 0.28
CA ARG A 112 7.30 17.19 1.47
C ARG A 112 5.97 17.85 1.12
N VAL A 113 5.96 18.80 0.17
CA VAL A 113 4.77 19.44 -0.41
C VAL A 113 3.90 18.39 -1.09
N ALA A 114 4.48 17.57 -1.98
CA ALA A 114 3.76 16.48 -2.64
C ALA A 114 3.12 15.54 -1.61
N SER A 115 3.81 15.26 -0.49
CA SER A 115 3.25 14.47 0.59
C SER A 115 2.11 15.12 1.36
N ALA A 116 2.09 16.44 1.50
CA ALA A 116 1.01 17.15 2.18
C ALA A 116 -0.24 17.28 1.33
N LEU A 117 -0.06 17.38 0.00
CA LEU A 117 -1.16 17.49 -0.95
C LEU A 117 -1.86 16.15 -1.21
N ARG A 118 -1.17 15.03 -0.94
CA ARG A 118 -1.84 13.74 -0.83
C ARG A 118 -2.93 13.86 0.23
N ARG A 119 -4.19 13.66 -0.16
CA ARG A 119 -5.30 13.49 0.79
C ARG A 119 -4.89 12.41 1.81
N PRO A 120 -5.43 12.39 3.04
CA PRO A 120 -5.32 11.20 3.88
C PRO A 120 -5.85 10.04 3.03
N VAL A 121 -4.94 9.23 2.50
CA VAL A 121 -5.33 8.04 1.77
C VAL A 121 -5.50 7.01 2.84
N ASP A 122 -6.71 6.46 2.95
CA ASP A 122 -6.91 5.30 3.79
C ASP A 122 -5.87 4.27 3.35
N ARG A 123 -5.14 3.73 4.33
CA ARG A 123 -4.06 2.78 4.07
C ARG A 123 -4.63 1.63 3.25
N GLY A 124 -3.94 1.29 2.17
CA GLY A 124 -4.35 0.23 1.26
C GLY A 124 -4.50 -1.09 2.01
N ARG A 125 -5.49 -1.89 1.63
CA ARG A 125 -5.78 -3.17 2.29
C ARG A 125 -4.76 -4.23 1.91
N LEU A 126 -4.37 -5.07 2.85
CA LEU A 126 -3.47 -6.20 2.66
C LEU A 126 -4.22 -7.53 2.80
N VAL A 127 -4.22 -8.32 1.73
CA VAL A 127 -4.74 -9.69 1.76
C VAL A 127 -3.61 -10.69 1.57
N ALA A 128 -3.44 -11.57 2.55
CA ALA A 128 -2.49 -12.68 2.48
C ALA A 128 -3.21 -13.95 2.03
N VAL A 129 -2.73 -14.61 0.99
CA VAL A 129 -3.33 -15.84 0.45
C VAL A 129 -2.31 -16.97 0.56
N GLY A 130 -2.65 -18.03 1.30
CA GLY A 130 -1.79 -19.20 1.46
C GLY A 130 -2.53 -20.49 1.15
N GLY A 131 -1.83 -21.62 1.21
CA GLY A 131 -2.41 -22.94 0.96
C GLY A 131 -1.88 -24.02 1.89
N SER A 132 -2.75 -24.97 2.26
CA SER A 132 -2.35 -26.11 3.10
C SER A 132 -1.46 -27.11 2.37
N CYS A 133 -1.50 -27.15 1.03
CA CYS A 133 -0.67 -28.01 0.21
C CYS A 133 -0.24 -27.33 -1.10
N GLY A 134 0.76 -27.92 -1.77
CA GLY A 134 1.12 -27.52 -3.14
C GLY A 134 -0.04 -27.75 -4.11
N GLY A 135 -0.21 -26.87 -5.10
CA GLY A 135 -1.27 -27.00 -6.12
C GLY A 135 -2.69 -26.74 -5.61
N ALA A 136 -2.86 -26.18 -4.40
CA ALA A 136 -4.17 -25.82 -3.85
C ALA A 136 -4.90 -24.75 -4.69
N GLY A 137 -4.17 -23.94 -5.45
CA GLY A 137 -4.70 -22.85 -6.28
C GLY A 137 -4.48 -21.46 -5.68
N VAL A 138 -3.51 -21.33 -4.77
CA VAL A 138 -3.16 -20.08 -4.06
C VAL A 138 -2.84 -18.97 -5.05
N SER A 139 -1.86 -19.18 -5.93
CA SER A 139 -1.45 -18.24 -6.97
C SER A 139 -2.58 -17.81 -7.89
N THR A 140 -3.44 -18.76 -8.29
CA THR A 140 -4.62 -18.47 -9.12
C THR A 140 -5.65 -17.62 -8.38
N LEU A 141 -5.90 -17.92 -7.10
CA LEU A 141 -6.81 -17.14 -6.27
C LEU A 141 -6.24 -15.73 -5.98
N ALA A 142 -4.95 -15.62 -5.68
CA ALA A 142 -4.28 -14.34 -5.44
C ALA A 142 -4.37 -13.42 -6.68
N ALA A 143 -4.04 -13.96 -7.86
CA ALA A 143 -4.19 -13.23 -9.12
C ALA A 143 -5.64 -12.84 -9.40
N ALA A 144 -6.60 -13.75 -9.20
CA ALA A 144 -8.02 -13.46 -9.39
C ALA A 144 -8.55 -12.43 -8.37
N LEU A 145 -8.03 -12.40 -7.15
CA LEU A 145 -8.41 -11.42 -6.15
C LEU A 145 -7.88 -10.04 -6.51
N ALA A 146 -6.62 -9.95 -6.93
CA ALA A 146 -6.01 -8.69 -7.37
C ALA A 146 -6.76 -8.10 -8.58
N LEU A 147 -7.04 -8.93 -9.59
CA LEU A 147 -7.81 -8.52 -10.77
C LEU A 147 -9.25 -8.10 -10.45
N ALA A 148 -9.87 -8.70 -9.43
CA ALA A 148 -11.21 -8.33 -8.99
C ALA A 148 -11.22 -7.04 -8.15
N ALA A 149 -10.11 -6.71 -7.49
CA ALA A 149 -9.92 -5.49 -6.70
C ALA A 149 -9.50 -4.28 -7.55
N ALA A 150 -8.86 -4.52 -8.70
CA ALA A 150 -8.38 -3.47 -9.61
C ALA A 150 -9.48 -2.46 -9.99
N PRO A 151 -10.70 -2.87 -10.40
CA PRO A 151 -11.78 -1.94 -10.71
C PRO A 151 -12.16 -1.07 -9.51
N GLY A 152 -11.97 0.25 -9.64
CA GLY A 152 -12.30 1.21 -8.59
C GLY A 152 -11.16 1.50 -7.60
N SER A 153 -9.97 0.94 -7.82
CA SER A 153 -8.73 1.29 -7.13
C SER A 153 -7.78 2.06 -8.05
N ASP A 154 -6.82 2.79 -7.48
CA ASP A 154 -5.72 3.43 -8.21
C ASP A 154 -4.55 2.44 -8.45
N GLY A 155 -4.92 1.25 -8.93
CA GLY A 155 -4.04 0.10 -9.11
C GLY A 155 -3.94 -0.81 -7.88
N VAL A 156 -3.61 -2.08 -8.13
CA VAL A 156 -3.41 -3.12 -7.11
C VAL A 156 -2.02 -3.70 -7.24
N LEU A 157 -1.36 -3.98 -6.12
CA LEU A 157 -0.11 -4.72 -6.10
C LEU A 157 -0.37 -6.20 -5.85
N LEU A 158 0.12 -7.07 -6.73
CA LEU A 158 0.20 -8.51 -6.53
C LEU A 158 1.67 -8.90 -6.27
N VAL A 159 1.92 -9.53 -5.12
CA VAL A 159 3.27 -9.93 -4.70
C VAL A 159 3.37 -11.44 -4.68
N ASP A 160 4.30 -11.99 -5.46
CA ASP A 160 4.73 -13.38 -5.36
C ASP A 160 5.83 -13.49 -4.30
N THR A 161 5.71 -14.40 -3.33
CA THR A 161 6.78 -14.63 -2.34
C THR A 161 7.58 -15.91 -2.56
N ASP A 162 7.32 -16.63 -3.66
CA ASP A 162 8.16 -17.77 -4.08
C ASP A 162 9.25 -17.31 -5.03
N GLY A 163 10.37 -16.83 -4.48
CA GLY A 163 11.51 -16.41 -5.29
C GLY A 163 12.22 -17.55 -6.06
N TRP A 164 11.82 -18.81 -5.85
CA TRP A 164 12.29 -19.98 -6.61
C TRP A 164 11.28 -20.46 -7.66
N GLY A 165 10.09 -19.88 -7.69
CA GLY A 165 9.00 -20.25 -8.59
C GLY A 165 9.15 -19.65 -10.00
N GLY A 166 8.19 -19.99 -10.87
CA GLY A 166 8.13 -19.43 -12.23
C GLY A 166 7.78 -17.93 -12.29
N GLY A 167 7.22 -17.39 -11.21
CA GLY A 167 6.73 -16.01 -11.12
C GLY A 167 5.24 -15.89 -11.47
N LEU A 168 4.49 -15.14 -10.67
CA LEU A 168 3.09 -14.78 -10.97
C LEU A 168 2.93 -13.96 -12.27
N ASP A 169 3.99 -13.33 -12.75
CA ASP A 169 4.00 -12.64 -14.04
C ASP A 169 3.72 -13.61 -15.21
N LEU A 170 4.16 -14.88 -15.15
CA LEU A 170 3.78 -15.90 -16.13
C LEU A 170 2.27 -16.17 -16.13
N LEU A 171 1.66 -16.27 -14.95
CA LEU A 171 0.22 -16.54 -14.83
C LEU A 171 -0.62 -15.41 -15.44
N LEU A 172 -0.10 -14.18 -15.40
CA LEU A 172 -0.73 -12.99 -15.95
C LEU A 172 -0.37 -12.73 -17.42
N GLY A 173 0.65 -13.40 -17.96
CA GLY A 173 1.17 -13.16 -19.31
C GLY A 173 2.07 -11.93 -19.44
N ALA A 174 2.70 -11.52 -18.34
CA ALA A 174 3.59 -10.37 -18.23
C ALA A 174 5.07 -10.78 -18.14
N GLU A 175 5.40 -12.02 -18.47
CA GLU A 175 6.73 -12.58 -18.26
C GLU A 175 7.82 -11.96 -19.15
N ARG A 176 7.40 -11.28 -20.22
CA ARG A 176 8.27 -10.57 -21.17
C ARG A 176 8.26 -9.06 -20.96
N ASP A 177 7.42 -8.56 -20.06
CA ASP A 177 7.31 -7.13 -19.79
C ASP A 177 8.51 -6.69 -18.96
N GLU A 178 9.12 -5.59 -19.39
CA GLU A 178 10.20 -4.94 -18.65
C GLU A 178 9.67 -4.42 -17.30
N GLY A 179 10.49 -4.51 -16.26
CA GLY A 179 10.16 -4.01 -14.94
C GLY A 179 10.91 -4.75 -13.83
N LEU A 180 10.81 -4.25 -12.61
CA LEU A 180 11.48 -4.81 -11.45
C LEU A 180 10.97 -6.22 -11.13
N ARG A 181 11.87 -7.07 -10.62
CA ARG A 181 11.60 -8.35 -9.97
C ARG A 181 12.33 -8.35 -8.62
N TRP A 182 12.26 -9.46 -7.88
CA TRP A 182 12.92 -9.55 -6.57
C TRP A 182 14.43 -9.28 -6.56
N PRO A 183 15.24 -9.79 -7.52
CA PRO A 183 16.69 -9.56 -7.49
C PRO A 183 17.08 -8.08 -7.54
N GLU A 184 16.32 -7.26 -8.29
CA GLU A 184 16.54 -5.82 -8.37
C GLU A 184 16.23 -5.11 -7.04
N LEU A 185 15.53 -5.77 -6.12
CA LEU A 185 15.12 -5.24 -4.82
C LEU A 185 15.88 -5.89 -3.64
N ALA A 186 16.88 -6.75 -3.89
CA ALA A 186 17.57 -7.50 -2.84
C ALA A 186 18.27 -6.62 -1.78
N GLY A 187 18.64 -5.38 -2.14
CA GLY A 187 19.22 -4.38 -1.24
C GLY A 187 18.25 -3.32 -0.71
N LEU A 188 16.96 -3.44 -1.05
CA LEU A 188 15.96 -2.43 -0.72
C LEU A 188 15.70 -2.41 0.79
N ARG A 189 15.92 -1.25 1.41
CA ARG A 189 15.65 -1.02 2.84
C ARG A 189 15.00 0.33 3.06
N GLY A 190 14.19 0.43 4.10
CA GLY A 190 13.59 1.68 4.55
C GLY A 190 12.42 2.14 3.67
N ARG A 191 12.21 3.46 3.61
CA ARG A 191 11.03 4.06 2.96
C ARG A 191 11.20 4.04 1.44
N VAL A 192 10.23 3.44 0.75
CA VAL A 192 10.17 3.34 -0.70
C VAL A 192 9.05 4.25 -1.23
N ALA A 193 9.29 4.95 -2.33
CA ALA A 193 8.28 5.77 -2.98
C ALA A 193 7.27 4.87 -3.72
N GLY A 194 6.07 4.70 -3.16
CA GLY A 194 5.05 3.77 -3.66
C GLY A 194 4.69 3.96 -5.13
N ASP A 195 4.46 5.20 -5.58
CA ASP A 195 4.08 5.46 -6.98
C ASP A 195 5.21 5.11 -7.96
N ALA A 196 6.46 5.43 -7.60
CA ALA A 196 7.63 5.09 -8.41
C ALA A 196 7.85 3.57 -8.45
N LEU A 197 7.66 2.88 -7.32
CA LEU A 197 7.72 1.43 -7.25
C LEU A 197 6.69 0.80 -8.21
N MET A 198 5.43 1.22 -8.12
CA MET A 198 4.35 0.65 -8.93
C MET A 198 4.54 0.91 -10.42
N ALA A 199 5.02 2.11 -10.79
CA ALA A 199 5.32 2.46 -12.17
C ALA A 199 6.51 1.67 -12.76
N ALA A 200 7.36 1.10 -11.91
CA ALA A 200 8.52 0.30 -12.31
C ALA A 200 8.23 -1.21 -12.38
N LEU A 201 7.01 -1.65 -12.04
CA LEU A 201 6.59 -3.04 -12.11
C LEU A 201 5.81 -3.31 -13.40
N PRO A 202 5.85 -4.55 -13.94
CA PRO A 202 4.92 -4.96 -14.97
C PRO A 202 3.47 -4.82 -14.49
N GLU A 203 2.59 -4.41 -15.39
CA GLU A 203 1.17 -4.20 -15.08
C GLU A 203 0.28 -4.95 -16.07
N VAL A 204 -0.68 -5.71 -15.53
CA VAL A 204 -1.73 -6.35 -16.32
C VAL A 204 -3.09 -5.97 -15.76
N ALA A 205 -3.90 -5.28 -16.58
CA ALA A 205 -5.28 -4.93 -16.24
C ALA A 205 -5.43 -4.22 -14.87
N GLY A 206 -4.55 -3.24 -14.60
CA GLY A 206 -4.56 -2.48 -13.33
C GLY A 206 -3.93 -3.22 -12.14
N VAL A 207 -3.27 -4.36 -12.39
CA VAL A 207 -2.52 -5.12 -11.37
C VAL A 207 -1.03 -5.03 -11.69
N SER A 208 -0.29 -4.29 -10.86
CA SER A 208 1.18 -4.33 -10.88
C SER A 208 1.65 -5.60 -10.18
N VAL A 209 2.59 -6.33 -10.78
CA VAL A 209 3.07 -7.61 -10.24
C VAL A 209 4.54 -7.55 -9.87
N LEU A 210 4.85 -7.87 -8.61
CA LEU A 210 6.22 -8.14 -8.18
C LEU A 210 6.40 -9.66 -8.10
N ALA A 211 7.16 -10.21 -9.05
CA ALA A 211 7.37 -11.65 -9.21
C ALA A 211 8.83 -12.06 -8.97
N ALA A 212 9.04 -13.37 -8.83
CA ALA A 212 10.36 -13.98 -8.91
C ALA A 212 11.05 -13.70 -10.25
N SER A 213 12.38 -13.76 -10.25
CA SER A 213 13.16 -13.74 -11.48
C SER A 213 13.51 -15.16 -11.91
N ARG A 214 13.19 -15.50 -13.15
CA ARG A 214 13.57 -16.79 -13.75
C ARG A 214 15.07 -16.90 -14.04
N SER A 215 15.74 -15.78 -14.29
CA SER A 215 17.18 -15.74 -14.60
C SER A 215 18.05 -15.68 -13.35
N ALA A 216 17.51 -15.14 -12.25
CA ALA A 216 18.17 -15.05 -10.95
C ALA A 216 17.20 -15.43 -9.83
N PRO A 217 16.79 -16.71 -9.75
CA PRO A 217 15.91 -17.15 -8.68
C PRO A 217 16.66 -17.06 -7.33
N GLY A 218 15.94 -16.74 -6.26
CA GLY A 218 16.54 -16.32 -5.01
C GLY A 218 15.57 -16.34 -3.84
N GLU A 219 16.09 -16.23 -2.62
CA GLU A 219 15.26 -15.96 -1.46
C GLU A 219 14.68 -14.54 -1.53
N VAL A 220 13.42 -14.38 -1.14
CA VAL A 220 12.76 -13.07 -1.00
C VAL A 220 13.08 -12.50 0.39
N PRO A 221 13.86 -11.41 0.51
CA PRO A 221 14.20 -10.86 1.81
C PRO A 221 12.97 -10.29 2.52
N ALA A 222 12.75 -10.63 3.79
CA ALA A 222 11.60 -10.18 4.57
C ALA A 222 11.55 -8.64 4.71
N GLU A 223 12.70 -7.98 4.84
CA GLU A 223 12.82 -6.51 4.88
C GLU A 223 12.32 -5.86 3.57
N ALA A 224 12.73 -6.41 2.42
CA ALA A 224 12.32 -5.90 1.11
C ALA A 224 10.82 -6.11 0.87
N LEU A 225 10.30 -7.29 1.26
CA LEU A 225 8.87 -7.57 1.21
C LEU A 225 8.05 -6.59 2.04
N THR A 226 8.47 -6.35 3.28
CA THR A 226 7.82 -5.39 4.16
C THR A 226 7.84 -3.99 3.54
N ALA A 227 9.01 -3.53 3.07
CA ALA A 227 9.15 -2.20 2.46
C ALA A 227 8.27 -2.01 1.22
N VAL A 228 8.16 -3.03 0.35
CA VAL A 228 7.30 -3.02 -0.84
C VAL A 228 5.82 -2.95 -0.47
N VAL A 229 5.38 -3.81 0.45
CA VAL A 229 3.99 -3.85 0.93
C VAL A 229 3.63 -2.51 1.58
N GLU A 230 4.49 -1.98 2.45
CA GLU A 230 4.29 -0.68 3.09
C GLU A 230 4.19 0.46 2.09
N ALA A 231 5.04 0.48 1.07
CA ALA A 231 5.06 1.55 0.08
C ALA A 231 3.78 1.61 -0.76
N ALA A 232 3.27 0.45 -1.19
CA ALA A 232 2.00 0.39 -1.91
C ALA A 232 0.82 0.77 -1.01
N ARG A 233 0.77 0.23 0.22
CA ARG A 233 -0.31 0.52 1.17
C ARG A 233 -0.33 1.97 1.61
N ALA A 234 0.83 2.62 1.78
CA ALA A 234 0.92 4.04 2.13
C ALA A 234 0.33 4.96 1.04
N GLY A 235 0.28 4.49 -0.22
CA GLY A 235 -0.40 5.16 -1.33
C GLY A 235 -1.88 4.79 -1.46
N GLY A 236 -2.45 4.02 -0.52
CA GLY A 236 -3.84 3.54 -0.57
C GLY A 236 -4.09 2.36 -1.51
N ARG A 237 -3.05 1.80 -2.10
CA ARG A 237 -3.20 0.72 -3.08
C ARG A 237 -3.46 -0.61 -2.37
N PRO A 238 -4.49 -1.37 -2.75
CA PRO A 238 -4.66 -2.72 -2.23
C PRO A 238 -3.47 -3.60 -2.60
N VAL A 239 -3.11 -4.50 -1.70
CA VAL A 239 -1.99 -5.44 -1.87
C VAL A 239 -2.50 -6.85 -1.64
N VAL A 240 -2.22 -7.74 -2.58
CA VAL A 240 -2.46 -9.17 -2.45
C VAL A 240 -1.10 -9.88 -2.45
N VAL A 241 -0.83 -10.64 -1.40
CA VAL A 241 0.42 -11.40 -1.26
C VAL A 241 0.13 -12.89 -1.38
N ASP A 242 0.72 -13.54 -2.39
CA ASP A 242 0.77 -14.99 -2.53
C ASP A 242 1.86 -15.55 -1.61
N LEU A 243 1.44 -16.30 -0.59
CA LEU A 243 2.29 -16.95 0.42
C LEU A 243 2.25 -18.47 0.22
N PRO A 244 2.98 -19.02 -0.77
CA PRO A 244 3.05 -20.45 -0.93
C PRO A 244 3.82 -21.09 0.21
N ARG A 245 3.71 -22.41 0.31
CA ARG A 245 4.37 -23.19 1.37
C ARG A 245 5.89 -23.01 1.40
N THR A 246 6.50 -22.68 0.26
CA THR A 246 7.93 -22.47 0.07
C THR A 246 8.40 -21.10 0.55
N ALA A 247 7.49 -20.17 0.83
CA ALA A 247 7.83 -18.86 1.36
C ALA A 247 8.57 -18.97 2.70
N GLY A 248 9.54 -18.08 2.91
CA GLY A 248 10.32 -18.00 4.15
C GLY A 248 9.43 -17.75 5.37
N ALA A 249 9.78 -18.36 6.51
CA ALA A 249 8.98 -18.27 7.74
C ALA A 249 8.87 -16.83 8.27
N GLU A 250 9.95 -16.07 8.20
CA GLU A 250 10.01 -14.67 8.63
C GLU A 250 9.14 -13.77 7.74
N ALA A 251 9.31 -13.86 6.42
CA ALA A 251 8.50 -13.15 5.43
C ALA A 251 6.99 -13.45 5.60
N THR A 252 6.65 -14.72 5.81
CA THR A 252 5.28 -15.17 6.06
C THR A 252 4.70 -14.55 7.34
N ALA A 253 5.48 -14.54 8.43
CA ALA A 253 5.05 -13.97 9.70
C ALA A 253 4.85 -12.45 9.63
N ALA A 254 5.75 -11.73 8.96
CA ALA A 254 5.66 -10.27 8.79
C ALA A 254 4.40 -9.87 8.01
N VAL A 255 4.09 -10.56 6.92
CA VAL A 255 2.88 -10.28 6.13
C VAL A 255 1.61 -10.60 6.91
N LEU A 256 1.55 -11.74 7.60
CA LEU A 256 0.35 -12.17 8.32
C LEU A 256 0.06 -11.31 9.55
N ALA A 257 1.07 -10.73 10.18
CA ALA A 257 0.89 -9.81 11.31
C ALA A 257 0.17 -8.51 10.90
N GLU A 258 0.33 -8.08 9.65
CA GLU A 258 -0.17 -6.80 9.12
C GLU A 258 -1.38 -6.95 8.19
N ALA A 259 -1.78 -8.19 7.90
CA ALA A 259 -2.84 -8.51 6.94
C ALA A 259 -4.21 -8.14 7.50
N ASP A 260 -4.97 -7.35 6.73
CA ASP A 260 -6.38 -7.05 7.01
C ASP A 260 -7.26 -8.31 6.81
N LEU A 261 -6.84 -9.22 5.93
CA LEU A 261 -7.47 -10.53 5.73
C LEU A 261 -6.41 -11.58 5.39
N ALA A 262 -6.40 -12.69 6.11
CA ALA A 262 -5.62 -13.88 5.77
C ALA A 262 -6.55 -15.01 5.29
N VAL A 263 -6.26 -15.57 4.13
CA VAL A 263 -7.02 -16.66 3.50
C VAL A 263 -6.15 -17.89 3.36
N LEU A 264 -6.59 -19.01 3.91
CA LEU A 264 -5.93 -20.31 3.75
C LEU A 264 -6.77 -21.22 2.84
N VAL A 265 -6.22 -21.57 1.67
CA VAL A 265 -6.85 -22.49 0.72
C VAL A 265 -6.58 -23.93 1.13
N VAL A 266 -7.66 -24.67 1.38
CA VAL A 266 -7.63 -26.06 1.84
C VAL A 266 -8.38 -26.95 0.86
N PRO A 267 -7.73 -27.87 0.13
CA PRO A 267 -8.44 -28.88 -0.63
C PRO A 267 -9.19 -29.83 0.29
N ALA A 268 -10.42 -30.21 -0.07
CA ALA A 268 -11.27 -31.07 0.74
C ALA A 268 -10.86 -32.56 0.69
N ARG A 269 -9.59 -32.89 0.96
CA ARG A 269 -9.04 -34.26 0.91
C ARG A 269 -8.88 -34.84 2.32
N LEU A 270 -9.03 -36.15 2.46
CA LEU A 270 -8.83 -36.91 3.71
C LEU A 270 -7.37 -36.94 4.22
N LEU A 271 -6.39 -36.51 3.43
CA LEU A 271 -4.99 -36.37 3.83
C LEU A 271 -4.78 -34.98 4.45
N VAL A 272 -5.14 -34.86 5.71
CA VAL A 272 -4.82 -33.69 6.51
C VAL A 272 -3.77 -34.14 7.53
N GLU A 273 -2.48 -33.97 7.19
CA GLU A 273 -1.60 -33.38 8.21
C GLU A 273 -2.35 -32.11 8.64
N PRO A 274 -2.77 -31.98 9.91
CA PRO A 274 -3.47 -30.80 10.40
C PRO A 274 -2.83 -29.57 9.76
N ALA A 275 -3.63 -28.63 9.25
CA ALA A 275 -3.09 -27.31 8.96
C ALA A 275 -2.48 -26.76 10.27
N GLY A 276 -1.20 -27.00 10.52
CA GLY A 276 -0.54 -26.81 11.82
C GLY A 276 0.28 -27.99 12.39
N ALA A 277 0.24 -29.21 11.85
CA ALA A 277 1.15 -30.27 12.27
C ALA A 277 2.52 -30.07 11.59
N GLY A 278 3.43 -29.42 12.32
CA GLY A 278 4.82 -29.19 11.89
C GLY A 278 5.12 -27.83 11.28
N ARG A 279 4.16 -26.89 11.20
CA ARG A 279 4.41 -25.51 10.77
C ARG A 279 3.86 -24.50 11.77
N SER A 280 4.61 -23.41 11.90
CA SER A 280 4.51 -22.36 12.88
C SER A 280 3.11 -21.72 13.01
N VAL A 281 2.99 -20.89 14.03
CA VAL A 281 1.84 -20.15 14.56
C VAL A 281 1.08 -19.19 13.58
N PRO A 282 1.56 -18.74 12.39
CA PRO A 282 1.04 -17.47 11.85
C PRO A 282 -0.28 -17.59 11.07
N TRP A 283 -0.75 -18.79 10.72
CA TRP A 283 -2.06 -18.95 10.06
C TRP A 283 -3.22 -19.13 11.06
N SER A 284 -3.01 -18.88 12.36
CA SER A 284 -4.00 -19.09 13.42
C SER A 284 -5.31 -18.27 13.27
N ALA A 285 -5.24 -17.10 12.66
CA ALA A 285 -6.38 -16.20 12.44
C ALA A 285 -6.96 -16.27 11.02
N ALA A 286 -6.41 -17.12 10.15
CA ALA A 286 -6.82 -17.16 8.75
C ALA A 286 -8.21 -17.77 8.55
N GLN A 287 -8.97 -17.14 7.65
CA GLN A 287 -10.25 -17.61 7.14
C GLN A 287 -10.02 -18.74 6.12
N LEU A 288 -10.87 -19.77 6.15
CA LEU A 288 -10.69 -20.91 5.25
C LEU A 288 -11.40 -20.69 3.92
N VAL A 289 -10.73 -21.05 2.83
CA VAL A 289 -11.34 -21.27 1.53
C VAL A 289 -11.20 -22.75 1.20
N VAL A 290 -12.33 -23.44 1.08
CA VAL A 290 -12.32 -24.86 0.76
C VAL A 290 -12.30 -25.03 -0.75
N ARG A 291 -11.39 -25.87 -1.27
CA ARG A 291 -11.43 -26.30 -2.67
C ARG A 291 -12.03 -27.70 -2.73
N PRO A 292 -13.25 -27.87 -3.26
CA PRO A 292 -13.86 -29.18 -3.40
C PRO A 292 -13.03 -30.09 -4.30
N VAL A 293 -13.02 -31.38 -3.97
CA VAL A 293 -12.42 -32.42 -4.80
C VAL A 293 -13.42 -33.56 -4.95
N PRO A 294 -13.44 -34.28 -6.09
CA PRO A 294 -14.32 -35.43 -6.26
C PRO A 294 -14.09 -36.47 -5.15
N GLY A 295 -15.17 -36.88 -4.47
CA GLY A 295 -15.13 -37.84 -3.35
C GLY A 295 -14.45 -37.30 -2.08
N GLY A 296 -14.27 -35.98 -1.99
CA GLY A 296 -13.69 -35.31 -0.84
C GLY A 296 -14.67 -35.07 0.30
N LEU A 297 -14.15 -34.47 1.37
CA LEU A 297 -14.94 -33.98 2.49
C LEU A 297 -15.89 -32.86 2.02
N SER A 298 -17.02 -32.74 2.70
CA SER A 298 -17.88 -31.56 2.63
C SER A 298 -17.21 -30.36 3.31
N THR A 299 -17.70 -29.17 3.01
CA THR A 299 -17.21 -27.92 3.61
C THR A 299 -17.38 -27.91 5.14
N ASP A 300 -18.47 -28.49 5.64
CA ASP A 300 -18.74 -28.60 7.08
C ASP A 300 -17.77 -29.57 7.75
N GLU A 301 -17.49 -30.73 7.14
CA GLU A 301 -16.48 -31.66 7.65
C GLU A 301 -15.07 -31.04 7.68
N VAL A 302 -14.72 -30.21 6.69
CA VAL A 302 -13.44 -29.47 6.72
C VAL A 302 -13.44 -28.43 7.83
N ALA A 303 -14.55 -27.70 8.02
CA ALA A 303 -14.68 -26.72 9.10
C ALA A 303 -14.52 -27.39 10.48
N ASP A 304 -15.14 -28.55 10.67
CA ASP A 304 -15.08 -29.34 11.91
C ASP A 304 -13.65 -29.86 12.16
N VAL A 305 -12.99 -30.41 11.14
CA VAL A 305 -11.62 -30.94 11.26
C VAL A 305 -10.60 -29.82 11.53
N VAL A 306 -10.74 -28.67 10.87
CA VAL A 306 -9.81 -27.54 11.03
C VAL A 306 -10.18 -26.67 12.26
N GLY A 307 -11.40 -26.81 12.77
CA GLY A 307 -11.93 -26.06 13.91
C GLY A 307 -12.19 -24.58 13.59
N ARG A 308 -12.56 -24.26 12.34
CA ARG A 308 -12.72 -22.87 11.87
C ARG A 308 -13.83 -22.66 10.86
N PRO A 309 -14.45 -21.47 10.85
CA PRO A 309 -15.44 -21.13 9.84
C PRO A 309 -14.81 -21.08 8.44
N VAL A 310 -15.55 -21.62 7.47
CA VAL A 310 -15.21 -21.51 6.06
C VAL A 310 -15.84 -20.24 5.49
N LEU A 311 -15.00 -19.37 4.96
CA LEU A 311 -15.41 -18.11 4.34
C LEU A 311 -15.99 -18.33 2.94
N GLY A 312 -15.57 -19.39 2.23
CA GLY A 312 -16.16 -19.72 0.94
C GLY A 312 -15.55 -20.94 0.29
N GLU A 313 -16.15 -21.35 -0.83
CA GLU A 313 -15.66 -22.45 -1.65
C GLU A 313 -15.02 -21.93 -2.94
N LEU A 314 -13.82 -22.42 -3.24
CA LEU A 314 -13.18 -22.26 -4.54
C LEU A 314 -13.74 -23.32 -5.50
N GLY A 315 -14.82 -22.96 -6.19
CA GLY A 315 -15.44 -23.81 -7.19
C GLY A 315 -14.50 -24.17 -8.35
N THR A 316 -14.78 -25.27 -9.04
CA THR A 316 -13.95 -25.71 -10.17
C THR A 316 -14.09 -24.76 -11.35
N ASP A 317 -12.99 -24.09 -11.72
CA ASP A 317 -12.89 -23.31 -12.94
C ASP A 317 -12.13 -24.10 -14.02
N ARG A 318 -12.87 -24.62 -15.01
CA ARG A 318 -12.29 -25.38 -16.13
C ARG A 318 -11.41 -24.54 -17.06
N SER A 319 -11.55 -23.22 -17.01
CA SER A 319 -10.76 -22.30 -17.83
C SER A 319 -9.43 -21.93 -17.17
N ALA A 320 -9.31 -22.05 -15.84
CA ALA A 320 -8.14 -21.56 -15.10
C ALA A 320 -6.83 -22.18 -15.59
N LEU A 321 -6.76 -23.51 -15.71
CA LEU A 321 -5.54 -24.20 -16.16
C LEU A 321 -5.18 -23.85 -17.62
N PRO A 322 -6.05 -24.05 -18.63
CA PRO A 322 -5.72 -23.69 -20.00
C PRO A 322 -5.33 -22.22 -20.20
N ARG A 323 -5.92 -21.31 -19.41
CA ARG A 323 -5.57 -19.88 -19.46
C ARG A 323 -4.20 -19.63 -18.85
N GLY A 324 -3.89 -20.23 -17.70
CA GLY A 324 -2.56 -20.13 -17.09
C GLY A 324 -1.45 -20.64 -18.01
N GLU A 325 -1.64 -21.77 -18.66
CA GLU A 325 -0.68 -22.33 -19.64
C GLU A 325 -0.47 -21.43 -20.87
N GLN A 326 -1.39 -20.49 -21.12
CA GLN A 326 -1.34 -19.54 -22.23
C GLN A 326 -0.91 -18.13 -21.78
N GLY A 327 -0.53 -17.93 -20.51
CA GLY A 327 -0.26 -16.61 -19.96
C GLY A 327 -1.49 -15.69 -20.02
N ARG A 328 -2.70 -16.24 -19.83
CA ARG A 328 -3.94 -15.46 -19.83
C ARG A 328 -4.46 -15.33 -18.41
N PRO A 329 -4.73 -14.11 -17.92
CA PRO A 329 -5.25 -13.90 -16.57
C PRO A 329 -6.51 -14.71 -16.28
N PRO A 330 -6.73 -15.14 -15.02
CA PRO A 330 -7.94 -15.85 -14.62
C PRO A 330 -9.21 -15.02 -14.87
N GLN A 331 -10.34 -15.67 -15.09
CA GLN A 331 -11.61 -14.98 -15.27
C GLN A 331 -12.18 -14.53 -13.92
N VAL A 332 -12.43 -13.23 -13.78
CA VAL A 332 -12.96 -12.62 -12.54
C VAL A 332 -14.38 -12.06 -12.66
N GLY A 333 -15.10 -12.45 -13.72
CA GLY A 333 -16.46 -11.99 -13.98
C GLY A 333 -17.48 -12.39 -12.90
N ALA A 334 -18.69 -11.83 -12.98
CA ALA A 334 -19.77 -12.09 -12.03
C ALA A 334 -20.13 -13.58 -11.87
N ARG A 335 -19.92 -14.38 -12.93
CA ARG A 335 -20.33 -15.77 -13.03
C ARG A 335 -19.18 -16.77 -12.99
N SER A 336 -17.92 -16.32 -12.93
CA SER A 336 -16.79 -17.26 -12.79
C SER A 336 -16.62 -17.67 -11.32
N PRO A 337 -16.21 -18.91 -11.03
CA PRO A 337 -15.98 -19.36 -9.65
C PRO A 337 -14.97 -18.48 -8.90
N LEU A 338 -13.86 -18.13 -9.57
CA LEU A 338 -12.83 -17.24 -9.04
C LEU A 338 -13.38 -15.83 -8.78
N GLY A 339 -14.12 -15.25 -9.73
CA GLY A 339 -14.70 -13.92 -9.56
C GLY A 339 -15.75 -13.84 -8.44
N ALA A 340 -16.59 -14.88 -8.31
CA ALA A 340 -17.57 -14.99 -7.23
C ALA A 340 -16.90 -15.06 -5.85
N LEU A 341 -15.87 -15.90 -5.71
CA LEU A 341 -15.10 -15.98 -4.48
C LEU A 341 -14.36 -14.67 -4.19
N SER A 342 -13.66 -14.08 -5.16
CA SER A 342 -12.93 -12.82 -4.98
C SER A 342 -13.85 -11.70 -4.48
N ARG A 343 -15.05 -11.53 -5.06
CA ARG A 343 -16.01 -10.53 -4.57
C ARG A 343 -16.48 -10.79 -3.14
N ARG A 344 -16.63 -12.05 -2.75
CA ARG A 344 -16.97 -12.42 -1.36
C ARG A 344 -15.83 -12.05 -0.40
N LEU A 345 -14.58 -12.33 -0.77
CA LEU A 345 -13.40 -11.95 0.02
C LEU A 345 -13.28 -10.42 0.16
N LEU A 346 -13.48 -9.68 -0.94
CA LEU A 346 -13.46 -8.20 -0.91
C LEU A 346 -14.62 -7.62 -0.10
N ALA A 347 -15.79 -8.24 -0.13
CA ALA A 347 -16.92 -7.83 0.71
C ALA A 347 -16.65 -8.08 2.19
N GLU A 348 -15.99 -9.20 2.54
CA GLU A 348 -15.59 -9.49 3.92
C GLU A 348 -14.59 -8.45 4.43
N LEU A 349 -13.59 -8.12 3.61
CA LEU A 349 -12.61 -7.07 3.89
C LEU A 349 -13.27 -5.72 4.21
N ALA A 350 -14.32 -5.35 3.47
CA ALA A 350 -15.08 -4.13 3.73
C ALA A 350 -15.96 -4.19 5.00
N ARG A 351 -16.33 -5.38 5.49
CA ARG A 351 -17.10 -5.52 6.75
C ARG A 351 -16.22 -5.34 7.98
N VAL A 352 -14.98 -5.83 7.94
CA VAL A 352 -14.01 -5.65 9.02
C VAL A 352 -13.82 -4.15 9.32
N ASP A 353 -13.82 -3.32 8.28
CA ASP A 353 -13.71 -1.87 8.39
C ASP A 353 -14.88 -1.22 9.12
N GLY A 354 -16.12 -1.65 8.81
CA GLY A 354 -17.33 -1.12 9.44
C GLY A 354 -17.51 -1.54 10.90
N ALA A 355 -16.77 -2.55 11.37
CA ALA A 355 -16.78 -2.98 12.76
C ALA A 355 -15.70 -2.30 13.61
N ALA A 356 -14.67 -1.71 12.98
CA ALA A 356 -13.56 -1.02 13.63
C ALA A 356 -13.73 0.51 13.73
N ALA A 357 -14.75 1.07 13.06
CA ALA A 357 -15.12 2.49 13.08
C ALA A 357 -16.28 2.78 14.05
#